data_AF-A0A836WGK7-F1
#
_entry.id   AF-A0A836WGK7-F1
#
_cell.length_a   1.000
_cell.length_b   1.000
_cell.length_c   1.000
_cell.angle_alpha   90.00
_cell.angle_beta   90.00
_cell.angle_gamma   90.00
#
_symmetry.space_group_name_H-M   'P 1'
#
loop_
_entity.id
_entity.type
_entity.pdbx_description
1 polymer ?
#
loop_
_entity_poly.entity_id
_entity_poly.type
_entity_poly.pdbx_seq_one_letter_code
_entity_poly.pdbx_strand_id
1 'polypeptide(L)'
;MVSVIMIFVCDVYAMWDRPGKKLVEYGWDVPSPAFVRRHIRKMERLPFDGIVLRLRDTTMLSIRRGGTRTGSADSSRNFTG
;
A
#
# COMPACT_ATOMS: atom_id res chain seq x y z
N MET A 1 50.26 11.64 -13.28
CA MET A 1 50.35 11.24 -11.85
C MET A 1 49.14 11.74 -11.06
N VAL A 2 48.80 13.03 -11.10
CA VAL A 2 47.63 13.61 -10.41
C VAL A 2 46.30 12.97 -10.84
N SER A 3 46.13 12.70 -12.13
CA SER A 3 44.94 12.06 -12.70
C SER A 3 44.73 10.61 -12.25
N VAL A 4 45.82 9.86 -12.00
CA VAL A 4 45.75 8.48 -11.49
C VAL A 4 45.32 8.46 -10.03
N ILE A 5 45.81 9.42 -9.25
CA ILE A 5 45.41 9.61 -7.85
C ILE A 5 43.92 9.97 -7.78
N MET A 6 43.44 10.85 -8.66
CA MET A 6 42.03 11.25 -8.69
C MET A 6 41.09 10.07 -9.00
N ILE A 7 41.46 9.21 -9.95
CA ILE A 7 40.70 8.01 -10.31
C ILE A 7 40.63 7.05 -9.11
N PHE A 8 41.77 6.79 -8.47
CA PHE A 8 41.82 5.95 -7.27
C PHE A 8 40.98 6.49 -6.11
N VAL A 9 41.01 7.80 -5.90
CA VAL A 9 40.20 8.46 -4.86
C VAL A 9 38.71 8.32 -5.17
N CYS A 10 38.28 8.59 -6.42
CA CYS A 10 36.89 8.44 -6.85
C CYS A 10 36.36 7.00 -6.68
N ASP A 11 37.15 5.99 -7.06
CA ASP A 11 36.74 4.58 -6.96
C ASP A 11 36.54 4.13 -5.50
N VAL A 12 37.38 4.62 -4.57
CA VAL A 12 37.23 4.35 -3.13
C VAL A 12 35.94 4.98 -2.57
N TYR A 13 35.61 6.21 -2.98
CA TYR A 13 34.36 6.86 -2.56
C TYR A 13 33.12 6.13 -3.11
N ALA A 14 33.15 5.66 -4.36
CA ALA A 14 32.03 4.94 -4.97
C ALA A 14 31.76 3.55 -4.35
N MET A 15 32.78 2.92 -3.75
CA MET A 15 32.58 1.66 -3.00
C MET A 15 31.86 1.86 -1.66
N TRP A 16 31.94 3.04 -1.05
CA TRP A 16 31.39 3.30 0.28
C TRP A 16 29.87 3.47 0.29
N ASP A 17 29.29 4.03 -0.78
CA ASP A 17 27.85 4.27 -0.90
C ASP A 17 27.13 3.12 -1.64
N ARG A 18 27.46 1.88 -1.29
CA ARG A 18 26.59 0.76 -1.65
C ARG A 18 25.55 0.64 -0.54
N PRO A 19 24.31 1.12 -0.72
CA PRO A 19 23.27 0.90 0.28
C PRO A 19 23.16 -0.61 0.50
N GLY A 20 23.64 -1.05 1.67
CA GLY A 20 23.62 -2.44 2.05
C GLY A 20 22.21 -2.98 1.88
N LYS A 21 22.08 -4.23 1.41
CA LYS A 21 20.77 -4.86 1.26
C LYS A 21 20.10 -4.83 2.64
N LYS A 22 19.09 -3.98 2.81
CA LYS A 22 18.32 -3.89 4.04
C LYS A 22 17.57 -5.21 4.19
N LEU A 23 17.93 -6.00 5.20
CA LEU A 23 17.25 -7.24 5.52
C LEU A 23 15.84 -6.85 6.02
N VAL A 24 14.82 -7.13 5.22
CA VAL A 24 13.43 -6.93 5.65
C VAL A 24 13.01 -8.20 6.39
N GLU A 25 12.92 -8.12 7.72
CA GLU A 25 12.38 -9.22 8.52
C GLU A 25 10.87 -9.28 8.36
N TYR A 26 10.35 -10.41 7.85
CA TYR A 26 8.92 -10.67 7.73
C TYR A 26 8.47 -11.61 8.85
N GLY A 27 7.85 -11.04 9.89
CA GLY A 27 7.19 -11.80 10.94
C GLY A 27 5.87 -12.40 10.47
N TRP A 28 5.45 -13.51 11.09
CA TRP A 28 4.18 -14.18 10.79
C TRP A 28 2.92 -13.36 11.14
N ASP A 29 3.05 -12.33 11.99
CA ASP A 29 1.92 -11.50 12.46
C ASP A 29 1.93 -10.11 11.80
N VAL A 30 1.38 -10.04 10.59
CA VAL A 30 1.26 -8.78 9.83
C VAL A 30 0.01 -8.02 10.30
N PRO A 31 0.14 -6.77 10.77
CA PRO A 31 -0.99 -6.03 11.30
C PRO A 31 -2.01 -5.71 10.22
N SER A 32 -3.30 -5.77 10.59
CA SER A 32 -4.38 -5.30 9.72
C SER A 32 -4.38 -3.76 9.63
N PRO A 33 -4.84 -3.18 8.51
CA PRO A 33 -4.96 -1.72 8.37
C PRO A 33 -5.77 -1.06 9.50
N ALA A 34 -6.80 -1.75 10.01
CA ALA A 34 -7.63 -1.25 11.11
C ALA A 34 -6.85 -1.16 12.43
N PHE A 35 -5.94 -2.10 12.69
CA PHE A 35 -5.09 -2.07 13.87
C PHE A 35 -4.08 -0.91 13.79
N VAL A 36 -3.44 -0.74 12.63
CA VAL A 36 -2.49 0.36 12.39
C VAL A 36 -3.17 1.70 12.52
N ARG A 37 -4.37 1.89 11.94
CA ARG A 37 -5.11 3.16 12.06
C ARG A 37 -5.38 3.57 13.51
N ARG A 38 -5.63 2.61 14.40
CA ARG A 38 -5.86 2.90 15.83
C ARG A 38 -4.58 3.20 16.61
N HIS A 39 -3.43 2.71 16.16
CA HIS A 39 -2.17 2.77 16.92
C HIS A 39 -1.04 3.54 16.23
N ILE A 40 -1.32 4.20 15.10
CA ILE A 40 -0.30 4.87 14.27
C ILE A 40 0.58 5.83 15.06
N ARG A 41 0.00 6.61 15.99
CA ARG A 41 0.75 7.55 16.85
C ARG A 41 1.78 6.89 17.75
N LYS A 42 1.54 5.64 18.16
CA LYS A 42 2.50 4.85 18.94
C LYS A 42 3.55 4.21 18.02
N MET A 43 3.13 3.79 16.82
CA MET A 43 4.00 3.16 15.83
C MET A 43 5.00 4.12 15.19
N GLU A 44 4.61 5.39 14.94
CA GLU A 44 5.48 6.45 14.42
C GLU A 44 6.67 6.78 15.33
N ARG A 45 6.59 6.44 16.62
CA ARG A 45 7.66 6.69 17.60
C ARG A 45 8.68 5.56 17.69
N LEU A 46 8.40 4.42 17.05
CA LEU A 46 9.29 3.27 17.02
C LEU A 46 10.23 3.40 15.83
N PRO A 47 11.47 2.87 15.90
CA PRO A 47 12.47 2.98 14.85
C PRO A 47 12.16 2.03 13.68
N PHE A 48 10.97 2.11 13.12
CA PHE A 48 10.57 1.35 11.93
C PHE A 48 10.78 2.20 10.67
N ASP A 49 11.49 1.65 9.69
CA ASP A 49 11.71 2.27 8.37
C ASP A 49 10.50 2.06 7.43
N GLY A 50 9.56 1.18 7.80
CA GLY A 50 8.37 0.85 7.02
C GLY A 50 7.59 -0.31 7.63
N ILE A 51 6.32 -0.46 7.24
CA ILE A 51 5.46 -1.56 7.69
C ILE A 51 4.80 -2.26 6.50
N VAL A 52 4.64 -3.58 6.59
CA VAL A 52 3.84 -4.37 5.65
C VAL A 52 2.43 -4.50 6.20
N LEU A 53 1.42 -4.35 5.35
CA LEU A 53 0.01 -4.49 5.73
C LEU A 53 -0.62 -5.64 4.97
N ARG A 54 -1.31 -6.52 5.68
CA ARG A 54 -2.14 -7.54 5.05
C ARG A 54 -3.51 -6.95 4.75
N LEU A 55 -3.76 -6.65 3.48
CA LEU A 55 -5.10 -6.28 3.04
C LEU A 55 -5.97 -7.54 3.00
N ARG A 56 -7.19 -7.45 3.52
CA ARG A 56 -8.19 -8.50 3.28
C ARG A 56 -8.66 -8.32 1.84
N ASP A 57 -8.69 -9.41 1.07
CA ASP A 57 -9.26 -9.39 -0.27
C ASP A 57 -10.69 -8.87 -0.18
N THR A 58 -10.91 -7.64 -0.64
CA THR A 58 -12.26 -7.10 -0.82
C THR A 58 -12.78 -7.66 -2.15
N THR A 59 -12.81 -8.98 -2.26
CA THR A 59 -13.45 -9.67 -3.40
C THR A 59 -14.95 -9.68 -3.15
N MET A 60 -15.56 -8.50 -3.23
CA MET A 60 -16.98 -8.30 -3.58
C MET A 60 -17.29 -6.80 -3.67
N LEU A 61 -16.48 -6.02 -4.38
CA LEU A 61 -17.08 -4.87 -5.08
C LEU A 61 -17.78 -5.45 -6.31
N SER A 62 -19.00 -5.95 -6.11
CA SER A 62 -19.94 -6.07 -7.23
C SER A 62 -20.07 -4.66 -7.80
N ILE A 63 -19.37 -4.40 -8.90
CA ILE A 63 -19.57 -3.19 -9.67
C ILE A 63 -20.97 -3.32 -10.28
N ARG A 64 -21.97 -2.95 -9.49
CA ARG A 64 -23.33 -2.67 -9.93
C ARG A 64 -23.29 -1.34 -10.69
N ARG A 65 -22.66 -1.33 -11.87
CA ARG A 65 -22.79 -0.26 -12.86
C ARG A 65 -23.77 -0.72 -13.91
N GLY A 66 -24.86 0.02 -14.05
CA GLY A 66 -25.78 -0.13 -15.17
C GLY A 66 -27.22 0.11 -14.74
N GLY A 67 -27.58 1.38 -14.50
CA GLY A 67 -28.97 1.79 -14.55
C GLY A 67 -29.45 1.72 -16.00
N THR A 68 -30.30 0.75 -16.32
CA THR A 68 -31.11 0.78 -17.54
C THR A 68 -32.43 1.47 -17.21
N ARG A 69 -32.52 2.74 -17.60
CA ARG A 69 -33.79 3.42 -17.83
C ARG A 69 -34.42 2.82 -19.09
N THR A 70 -35.19 1.77 -18.92
CA THR A 70 -36.13 1.22 -19.91
C THR A 70 -37.29 0.75 -19.07
N GLY A 71 -38.34 1.52 -18.88
CA GLY A 71 -39.24 2.00 -19.92
C GLY A 71 -40.62 1.49 -19.49
N SER A 72 -41.56 2.42 -19.40
CA SER A 72 -43.00 2.22 -19.27
C SER A 72 -43.53 0.81 -19.57
N ALA A 73 -44.10 0.18 -18.55
CA ALA A 73 -45.24 -0.74 -18.61
C ALA A 73 -45.69 -0.92 -17.15
N ASP A 74 -46.83 -0.34 -16.76
CA ASP A 74 -48.08 -1.12 -16.66
C ASP A 74 -48.16 -1.81 -15.29
N SER A 75 -49.22 -1.80 -14.52
CA SER A 75 -50.47 -1.07 -14.49
C SER A 75 -51.12 -1.52 -13.17
N SER A 76 -51.99 -0.67 -12.65
CA SER A 76 -53.15 -1.10 -11.85
C SER A 76 -52.89 -2.08 -10.70
N ARG A 77 -52.34 -1.60 -9.57
CA ARG A 77 -52.72 -2.08 -8.22
C ARG A 77 -52.47 -0.98 -7.20
N ASN A 78 -53.43 -0.06 -7.07
CA ASN A 78 -53.79 0.62 -5.83
C ASN A 78 -54.81 1.73 -6.16
N PHE A 79 -56.07 1.34 -6.23
CA PHE A 79 -57.19 2.26 -6.05
C PHE A 79 -58.30 1.52 -5.30
N THR A 80 -58.26 1.73 -3.98
CA THR A 80 -59.39 1.95 -3.05
C THR A 80 -60.53 0.91 -2.94
N GLY A 81 -60.84 0.62 -1.69
CA GLY A 81 -62.02 -0.09 -1.19
C GLY A 81 -61.88 -0.26 0.31
#